data_AF-A0A6L9J7H8-F1
#
_entry.id   AF-A0A6L9J7H8-F1
#
_cell.length_a   1.000
_cell.length_b   1.000
_cell.length_c   1.000
_cell.angle_alpha   90.00
_cell.angle_beta   90.00
_cell.angle_gamma   90.00
#
_symmetry.space_group_name_H-M   'P 1'
#
loop_
_entity.id
_entity.type
_entity.pdbx_description
1 polymer ?
#
loop_
_entity_poly.entity_id
_entity_poly.type
_entity_poly.pdbx_seq_one_letter_code
_entity_poly.pdbx_strand_id
1 'polypeptide(L)'
;MSHSEDIPVGSDSLDDWFPREEPATAYQAGQRLGVVVGGSLSKGLDVKLDPETIIEDLAVGRYVVVRGYYKRFFCMITDIMLDATNPAIRSNPPDLSDPFLAEIYTGTAAFGTVHVAPMLSIDVDEGEPKPVKTIPSHFMPVEIATADDVNDVFGQEDATHFNVGSPLELEETQINLDLRRLVERSVGVFGKSGTGKSFLTRILLAGIIKNDVAVNLIFDMHNDYGWAIKDERGSQAKGLKQLFGGKVAIFTLDEEATRRRGARADHVVSISYGEIQPEDLAMLKTTMDLSDSMIDAAYEIHKVWKEEWIARLIDASNDDMELLKEMVSASPASVQALQRRVRRFQRFGFLKPNPLDDSATKILEFIEQRKSVVLEFGRYGNALEAYILVANYLTRRIHSLYVEAVERAMGDEAMEPPQLLITV
;
A
#
# COMPACT_ATOMS: atom_id res chain seq x y z
N MET A 1 -28.80 3.20 39.04
CA MET A 1 -29.09 2.01 38.23
C MET A 1 -28.29 2.15 36.96
N SER A 2 -27.22 1.38 36.87
CA SER A 2 -26.31 1.27 35.75
C SER A 2 -26.99 0.54 34.60
N HIS A 3 -27.05 1.15 33.42
CA HIS A 3 -27.23 0.40 32.18
C HIS A 3 -25.83 0.13 31.62
N SER A 4 -25.38 -1.10 31.87
CA SER A 4 -24.34 -1.77 31.11
C SER A 4 -24.94 -2.13 29.75
N GLU A 5 -24.50 -1.46 28.69
CA GLU A 5 -24.66 -1.99 27.35
C GLU A 5 -23.57 -3.05 27.13
N ASP A 6 -24.02 -4.30 27.05
CA ASP A 6 -23.22 -5.43 26.63
C ASP A 6 -22.77 -5.20 25.18
N ILE A 7 -21.45 -5.10 24.97
CA ILE A 7 -20.85 -5.10 23.63
C ILE A 7 -21.02 -6.51 23.06
N PRO A 8 -21.66 -6.70 21.88
CA PRO A 8 -21.76 -8.00 21.26
C PRO A 8 -20.36 -8.51 20.91
N VAL A 9 -20.03 -9.68 21.45
CA VAL A 9 -18.85 -10.44 21.02
C VAL A 9 -19.18 -11.07 19.67
N GLY A 10 -18.53 -10.59 18.61
CA GLY A 10 -18.48 -11.28 17.31
C GLY A 10 -19.18 -10.56 16.16
N SER A 11 -18.70 -9.40 15.76
CA SER A 11 -19.01 -8.81 14.44
C SER A 11 -17.70 -8.61 13.65
N ASP A 12 -17.69 -9.16 12.44
CA ASP A 12 -16.52 -9.29 11.54
C ASP A 12 -16.39 -8.13 10.54
N SER A 13 -17.15 -7.05 10.72
CA SER A 13 -17.23 -5.94 9.76
C SER A 13 -16.14 -4.88 10.00
N LEU A 14 -15.57 -4.38 8.90
CA LEU A 14 -14.65 -3.23 8.90
C LEU A 14 -15.30 -1.96 9.46
N ASP A 15 -16.63 -1.83 9.37
CA ASP A 15 -17.37 -0.67 9.88
C ASP A 15 -17.37 -0.61 11.41
N ASP A 16 -17.30 -1.77 12.09
CA ASP A 16 -17.13 -1.84 13.54
C ASP A 16 -15.74 -1.37 13.99
N TRP A 17 -14.76 -1.50 13.09
CA TRP A 17 -13.39 -1.08 13.34
C TRP A 17 -13.18 0.40 12.95
N PHE A 18 -13.99 0.92 12.02
CA PHE A 18 -13.85 2.27 11.43
C PHE A 18 -15.22 2.89 11.05
N PRO A 19 -15.98 3.44 12.03
CA PRO A 19 -17.31 3.99 11.78
C PRO A 19 -17.27 5.26 10.89
N ARG A 20 -18.24 5.37 9.97
CA ARG A 20 -18.47 6.53 9.07
C ARG A 20 -19.86 7.14 9.32
N GLU A 21 -20.05 8.42 9.02
CA GLU A 21 -21.35 9.10 9.04
C GLU A 21 -21.99 9.05 7.64
N GLU A 22 -23.29 8.70 7.56
CA GLU A 22 -24.06 8.51 6.31
C GLU A 22 -24.57 9.84 5.72
N PRO A 23 -24.30 10.14 4.43
CA PRO A 23 -25.08 11.07 3.64
C PRO A 23 -26.15 10.33 2.82
N ALA A 24 -27.38 10.83 2.82
CA ALA A 24 -28.46 10.28 2.00
C ALA A 24 -28.24 10.58 0.50
N THR A 25 -28.19 9.54 -0.34
CA THR A 25 -28.13 9.68 -1.81
C THR A 25 -29.54 9.61 -2.42
N ALA A 26 -29.83 10.49 -3.40
CA ALA A 26 -31.15 10.59 -4.05
C ALA A 26 -31.38 9.56 -5.18
N TYR A 27 -30.32 8.92 -5.67
CA TYR A 27 -30.35 8.00 -6.81
C TYR A 27 -30.29 6.53 -6.39
N GLN A 28 -31.10 5.70 -7.04
CA GLN A 28 -31.13 4.26 -6.76
C GLN A 28 -30.20 3.48 -7.69
N ALA A 29 -29.61 2.40 -7.17
CA ALA A 29 -28.86 1.44 -7.97
C ALA A 29 -29.69 0.93 -9.17
N GLY A 30 -29.09 0.86 -10.36
CA GLY A 30 -29.76 0.43 -11.59
C GLY A 30 -30.67 1.50 -12.22
N GLN A 31 -30.80 2.69 -11.63
CA GLN A 31 -31.54 3.78 -12.24
C GLN A 31 -30.87 4.22 -13.54
N ARG A 32 -31.67 4.33 -14.61
CA ARG A 32 -31.23 4.85 -15.90
C ARG A 32 -30.94 6.35 -15.80
N LEU A 33 -29.78 6.75 -16.33
CA LEU A 33 -29.31 8.13 -16.39
C LEU A 33 -29.50 8.76 -17.75
N GLY A 34 -29.44 7.97 -18.82
CA GLY A 34 -29.43 8.52 -20.18
C GLY A 34 -28.96 7.53 -21.23
N VAL A 35 -28.46 8.07 -22.34
CA VAL A 35 -28.02 7.29 -23.49
C VAL A 35 -26.69 7.78 -24.06
N VAL A 36 -25.89 6.85 -24.59
CA VAL A 36 -24.64 7.17 -25.29
C VAL A 36 -24.95 7.95 -26.57
N VAL A 37 -24.34 9.12 -26.74
CA VAL A 37 -24.52 9.97 -27.93
C VAL A 37 -23.24 10.16 -28.75
N GLY A 38 -22.09 9.78 -28.20
CA GLY A 38 -20.82 9.89 -28.90
C GLY A 38 -19.63 9.41 -28.07
N GLY A 39 -18.43 9.72 -28.57
CA GLY A 39 -17.16 9.45 -27.89
C GLY A 39 -16.29 8.39 -28.57
N SER A 40 -15.23 7.99 -27.89
CA SER A 40 -14.28 6.98 -28.34
C SER A 40 -13.67 6.25 -27.16
N LEU A 41 -13.00 5.11 -27.41
CA LEU A 41 -12.34 4.38 -26.33
C LEU A 41 -11.25 5.19 -25.62
N SER A 42 -10.48 5.98 -26.38
CA SER A 42 -9.36 6.76 -25.84
C SER A 42 -9.77 8.03 -25.14
N LYS A 43 -10.88 8.64 -25.56
CA LYS A 43 -11.36 9.88 -24.96
C LYS A 43 -12.35 9.61 -23.84
N GLY A 44 -13.15 8.55 -23.94
CA GLY A 44 -14.33 8.29 -23.14
C GLY A 44 -15.60 8.44 -23.97
N LEU A 45 -16.75 8.13 -23.38
CA LEU A 45 -18.07 8.17 -24.01
C LEU A 45 -18.85 9.38 -23.52
N ASP A 46 -19.59 10.01 -24.42
CA ASP A 46 -20.50 11.10 -24.11
C ASP A 46 -21.90 10.55 -23.93
N VAL A 47 -22.51 10.85 -22.78
CA VAL A 47 -23.84 10.37 -22.40
C VAL A 47 -24.75 11.57 -22.22
N LYS A 48 -25.80 11.65 -23.03
CA LYS A 48 -26.86 12.64 -22.84
C LYS A 48 -27.78 12.14 -21.73
N LEU A 49 -27.95 12.95 -20.69
CA LEU A 49 -28.82 12.61 -19.56
C LEU A 49 -30.29 12.70 -19.95
N ASP A 50 -31.10 11.82 -19.35
CA ASP A 50 -32.55 11.88 -19.47
C ASP A 50 -33.08 13.13 -18.73
N PRO A 51 -34.14 13.81 -19.21
CA PRO A 51 -34.58 15.11 -18.68
C PRO A 51 -34.94 15.12 -17.19
N GLU A 52 -35.34 13.97 -16.64
CA GLU A 52 -35.72 13.78 -15.24
C GLU A 52 -34.51 13.63 -14.30
N THR A 53 -33.29 13.56 -14.86
CA THR A 53 -32.05 13.39 -14.10
C THR A 53 -31.65 14.70 -13.42
N ILE A 54 -31.60 14.70 -12.09
CA ILE A 54 -31.10 15.79 -11.25
C ILE A 54 -29.56 15.84 -11.30
N ILE A 55 -29.02 16.76 -12.10
CA ILE A 55 -27.57 16.85 -12.35
C ILE A 55 -26.77 17.14 -11.07
N GLU A 56 -27.35 17.90 -10.13
CA GLU A 56 -26.69 18.29 -8.87
C GLU A 56 -26.34 17.09 -7.97
N ASP A 57 -27.07 15.97 -8.11
CA ASP A 57 -26.89 14.76 -7.32
C ASP A 57 -25.96 13.73 -8.00
N LEU A 58 -25.37 14.09 -9.15
CA LEU A 58 -24.36 13.29 -9.85
C LEU A 58 -22.96 13.72 -9.41
N ALA A 59 -22.08 12.73 -9.21
CA ALA A 59 -20.71 12.96 -8.79
C ALA A 59 -19.70 12.32 -9.74
N VAL A 60 -18.56 12.99 -9.92
CA VAL A 60 -17.39 12.43 -10.60
C VAL A 60 -16.83 11.29 -9.76
N GLY A 61 -16.46 10.19 -10.39
CA GLY A 61 -16.00 8.95 -9.76
C GLY A 61 -17.09 7.92 -9.54
N ARG A 62 -18.38 8.27 -9.72
CA ARG A 62 -19.49 7.32 -9.63
C ARG A 62 -19.40 6.27 -10.75
N TYR A 63 -19.65 5.01 -10.38
CA TYR A 63 -19.68 3.91 -11.34
C TYR A 63 -21.02 3.84 -12.08
N VAL A 64 -20.95 3.63 -13.38
CA VAL A 64 -22.11 3.48 -14.27
C VAL A 64 -21.87 2.34 -15.23
N VAL A 65 -22.94 1.72 -15.72
CA VAL A 65 -22.88 0.62 -16.66
C VAL A 65 -23.56 1.01 -17.95
N VAL A 66 -22.87 0.80 -19.08
CA VAL A 66 -23.50 0.88 -20.39
C VAL A 66 -23.95 -0.51 -20.82
N ARG A 67 -25.26 -0.72 -20.95
CA ARG A 67 -25.84 -2.00 -21.39
C ARG A 67 -25.81 -2.07 -22.92
N GLY A 68 -24.81 -2.76 -23.48
CA GLY A 68 -24.73 -3.06 -24.90
C GLY A 68 -25.54 -4.30 -25.30
N TYR A 69 -25.50 -4.68 -26.58
CA TYR A 69 -26.25 -5.84 -27.09
C TYR A 69 -25.76 -7.20 -26.55
N TYR A 70 -24.44 -7.39 -26.49
CA TYR A 70 -23.81 -8.66 -26.09
C TYR A 70 -22.83 -8.50 -24.92
N LYS A 71 -22.51 -7.23 -24.58
CA LYS A 71 -21.55 -6.85 -23.56
C LYS A 71 -22.14 -5.74 -22.72
N ARG A 72 -21.83 -5.73 -21.44
CA ARG A 72 -21.95 -4.54 -20.61
C ARG A 72 -20.57 -3.91 -20.41
N PHE A 73 -20.52 -2.59 -20.35
CA PHE A 73 -19.29 -1.84 -20.11
C PHE A 73 -19.38 -1.21 -18.74
N PHE A 74 -18.44 -1.57 -17.86
CA PHE A 74 -18.28 -0.96 -16.55
C PHE A 74 -17.47 0.32 -16.71
N CYS A 75 -18.08 1.45 -16.38
CA CYS A 75 -17.56 2.78 -16.65
C CYS A 75 -17.54 3.63 -15.37
N MET A 76 -16.79 4.73 -15.41
CA MET A 76 -16.75 5.72 -14.33
C MET A 76 -17.04 7.11 -14.88
N ILE A 77 -17.88 7.89 -14.20
CA ILE A 77 -18.12 9.29 -14.55
C ILE A 77 -16.83 10.07 -14.31
N THR A 78 -16.31 10.72 -15.34
CA THR A 78 -15.08 11.54 -15.25
C THR A 78 -15.37 13.02 -15.31
N ASP A 79 -16.50 13.43 -15.88
CA ASP A 79 -16.89 14.84 -15.99
C ASP A 79 -18.41 14.99 -16.13
N ILE A 80 -18.94 16.14 -15.69
CA ILE A 80 -20.36 16.49 -15.74
C ILE A 80 -20.49 17.87 -16.40
N MET A 81 -21.27 17.96 -17.46
CA MET A 81 -21.37 19.14 -18.32
C MET A 81 -22.83 19.55 -18.55
N LEU A 82 -23.05 20.85 -18.71
CA LEU A 82 -24.29 21.39 -19.26
C LEU A 82 -24.08 21.71 -20.74
N ASP A 83 -24.98 21.23 -21.58
CA ASP A 83 -24.92 21.43 -23.02
C ASP A 83 -26.26 21.93 -23.59
N ALA A 84 -26.22 22.43 -24.83
CA ALA A 84 -27.38 22.98 -25.51
C ALA A 84 -27.33 22.64 -27.00
N THR A 85 -28.48 22.38 -27.60
CA THR A 85 -28.59 22.09 -29.04
C THR A 85 -28.21 23.29 -29.90
N ASN A 86 -28.37 24.51 -29.36
CA ASN A 86 -27.95 25.75 -29.97
C ASN A 86 -26.97 26.51 -29.05
N PRO A 87 -25.72 26.75 -29.46
CA PRO A 87 -24.74 27.52 -28.69
C PRO A 87 -25.23 28.93 -28.29
N ALA A 88 -26.15 29.52 -29.05
CA ALA A 88 -26.71 30.84 -28.75
C ALA A 88 -27.49 30.87 -27.42
N ILE A 89 -27.99 29.74 -26.94
CA ILE A 89 -28.67 29.64 -25.63
C ILE A 89 -27.70 29.96 -24.50
N ARG A 90 -26.41 29.60 -24.63
CA ARG A 90 -25.38 29.93 -23.63
C ARG A 90 -25.06 31.42 -23.61
N SER A 91 -25.06 32.07 -24.78
CA SER A 91 -24.74 33.50 -24.88
C SER A 91 -25.95 34.42 -24.66
N ASN A 92 -27.17 33.91 -24.86
CA ASN A 92 -28.42 34.64 -24.64
C ASN A 92 -29.51 33.67 -24.13
N PRO A 93 -29.54 33.41 -22.80
CA PRO A 93 -30.52 32.51 -22.21
C PRO A 93 -31.96 32.98 -22.45
N PRO A 94 -32.90 32.06 -22.75
CA PRO A 94 -34.32 32.40 -22.90
C PRO A 94 -34.92 32.87 -21.57
N ASP A 95 -35.99 33.67 -21.64
CA ASP A 95 -36.78 34.02 -20.47
C ASP A 95 -37.60 32.81 -20.00
N LEU A 96 -37.30 32.32 -18.80
CA LEU A 96 -37.92 31.13 -18.19
C LEU A 96 -39.05 31.50 -17.21
N SER A 97 -39.55 32.74 -17.24
CA SER A 97 -40.65 33.17 -16.37
C SER A 97 -41.98 32.48 -16.68
N ASP A 98 -42.15 31.97 -17.91
CA ASP A 98 -43.28 31.11 -18.29
C ASP A 98 -42.93 29.63 -18.01
N PRO A 99 -43.67 28.94 -17.11
CA PRO A 99 -43.42 27.54 -16.79
C PRO A 99 -43.47 26.59 -17.99
N PHE A 100 -44.29 26.88 -19.00
CA PHE A 100 -44.39 26.04 -20.20
C PHE A 100 -43.17 26.20 -21.10
N LEU A 101 -42.66 27.43 -21.26
CA LEU A 101 -41.41 27.66 -21.97
C LEU A 101 -40.24 27.04 -21.20
N ALA A 102 -40.23 27.16 -19.87
CA ALA A 102 -39.21 26.54 -19.03
C ALA A 102 -39.16 25.02 -19.22
N GLU A 103 -40.31 24.36 -19.28
CA GLU A 103 -40.40 22.91 -19.52
C GLU A 103 -39.94 22.52 -20.94
N ILE A 104 -40.29 23.29 -21.97
CA ILE A 104 -39.82 23.03 -23.34
C ILE A 104 -38.30 23.19 -23.43
N TYR A 105 -37.74 24.26 -22.87
CA TYR A 105 -36.30 24.51 -22.93
C TYR A 105 -35.50 23.47 -22.14
N THR A 106 -36.06 22.98 -21.03
CA THR A 106 -35.47 21.92 -20.19
C THR A 106 -35.62 20.56 -20.86
N GLY A 107 -34.52 19.99 -21.36
CA GLY A 107 -34.48 18.64 -21.97
C GLY A 107 -34.47 18.61 -23.50
N THR A 108 -35.04 19.61 -24.19
CA THR A 108 -34.98 19.70 -25.67
C THR A 108 -33.90 20.65 -26.18
N ALA A 109 -33.69 21.78 -25.50
CA ALA A 109 -32.82 22.86 -25.94
C ALA A 109 -31.56 22.99 -25.10
N ALA A 110 -31.68 22.80 -23.78
CA ALA A 110 -30.57 22.64 -22.84
C ALA A 110 -30.69 21.28 -22.15
N PHE A 111 -29.58 20.56 -21.99
CA PHE A 111 -29.53 19.22 -21.42
C PHE A 111 -28.22 18.99 -20.68
N GLY A 112 -28.23 18.06 -19.73
CA GLY A 112 -27.01 17.58 -19.09
C GLY A 112 -26.32 16.52 -19.94
N THR A 113 -25.01 16.54 -19.94
CA THR A 113 -24.16 15.50 -20.54
C THR A 113 -23.16 15.06 -19.48
N VAL A 114 -22.92 13.75 -19.37
CA VAL A 114 -21.80 13.23 -18.58
C VAL A 114 -20.78 12.56 -19.48
N HIS A 115 -19.52 12.74 -19.14
CA HIS A 115 -18.43 12.03 -19.78
C HIS A 115 -18.07 10.82 -18.92
N VAL A 116 -18.03 9.64 -19.54
CA VAL A 116 -17.77 8.38 -18.84
C VAL A 116 -16.59 7.65 -19.47
N ALA A 117 -15.66 7.18 -18.64
CA ALA A 117 -14.53 6.38 -19.09
C ALA A 117 -14.86 4.89 -18.99
N PRO A 118 -14.86 4.12 -20.10
CA PRO A 118 -14.98 2.67 -20.06
C PRO A 118 -13.74 2.04 -19.43
N MET A 119 -13.94 1.31 -18.34
CA MET A 119 -12.85 0.67 -17.58
C MET A 119 -12.72 -0.80 -17.97
N LEU A 120 -13.85 -1.52 -17.98
CA LEU A 120 -13.91 -2.95 -18.26
C LEU A 120 -15.13 -3.28 -19.13
N SER A 121 -15.03 -4.38 -19.89
CA SER A 121 -16.15 -4.98 -20.61
C SER A 121 -16.39 -6.38 -20.10
N ILE A 122 -17.65 -6.72 -19.86
CA ILE A 122 -18.09 -8.04 -19.42
C ILE A 122 -19.01 -8.60 -20.50
N ASP A 123 -18.61 -9.73 -21.10
CA ASP A 123 -19.46 -10.48 -22.02
C ASP A 123 -20.56 -11.20 -21.22
N VAL A 124 -21.81 -11.11 -21.70
CA VAL A 124 -22.97 -11.66 -20.98
C VAL A 124 -22.86 -13.18 -20.77
N ASP A 125 -22.24 -13.88 -21.71
CA ASP A 125 -22.09 -15.34 -21.67
C ASP A 125 -20.90 -15.82 -20.83
N GLU A 126 -19.84 -15.01 -20.72
CA GLU A 126 -18.60 -15.40 -20.04
C GLU A 126 -18.51 -14.86 -18.61
N GLY A 127 -19.19 -13.76 -18.30
CA GLY A 127 -19.23 -13.16 -16.96
C GLY A 127 -17.92 -12.53 -16.47
N GLU A 128 -16.78 -12.83 -17.10
CA GLU A 128 -15.47 -12.32 -16.67
C GLU A 128 -15.18 -10.89 -17.14
N PRO A 129 -14.69 -10.00 -16.25
CA PRO A 129 -14.29 -8.65 -16.62
C PRO A 129 -12.99 -8.64 -17.42
N LYS A 130 -13.01 -7.96 -18.58
CA LYS A 130 -11.86 -7.85 -19.50
C LYS A 130 -11.54 -6.39 -19.81
N PRO A 131 -10.27 -6.05 -20.11
CA PRO A 131 -9.92 -4.72 -20.60
C PRO A 131 -10.73 -4.35 -21.84
N VAL A 132 -11.25 -3.14 -21.86
CA VAL A 132 -12.08 -2.66 -22.96
C VAL A 132 -11.26 -2.55 -24.25
N LYS A 133 -11.74 -3.19 -25.32
CA LYS A 133 -11.14 -3.11 -26.67
C LYS A 133 -12.08 -2.51 -27.72
N THR A 134 -13.35 -2.32 -27.36
CA THR A 134 -14.43 -1.86 -28.22
C THR A 134 -15.32 -0.90 -27.44
N ILE A 135 -16.18 -0.15 -28.12
CA ILE A 135 -17.13 0.77 -27.47
C ILE A 135 -18.57 0.30 -27.72
N PRO A 136 -19.53 0.67 -26.84
CA PRO A 136 -20.94 0.48 -27.09
C PRO A 136 -21.41 1.25 -28.33
N SER A 137 -22.55 0.83 -28.89
CA SER A 137 -23.20 1.56 -29.99
C SER A 137 -23.87 2.84 -29.49
N HIS A 138 -24.25 3.72 -30.42
CA HIS A 138 -25.09 4.87 -30.10
C HIS A 138 -26.41 4.45 -29.46
N PHE A 139 -26.91 5.32 -28.59
CA PHE A 139 -28.18 5.23 -27.89
C PHE A 139 -28.31 4.04 -26.93
N MET A 140 -27.20 3.36 -26.61
CA MET A 140 -27.20 2.35 -25.55
C MET A 140 -27.49 3.04 -24.21
N PRO A 141 -28.38 2.46 -23.38
CA PRO A 141 -28.73 3.04 -22.09
C PRO A 141 -27.55 2.98 -21.14
N VAL A 142 -27.45 4.01 -20.31
CA VAL A 142 -26.47 4.14 -19.24
C VAL A 142 -27.21 4.17 -17.92
N GLU A 143 -26.82 3.29 -17.00
CA GLU A 143 -27.46 3.07 -15.70
C GLU A 143 -26.44 3.27 -14.58
N ILE A 144 -26.90 3.68 -13.39
CA ILE A 144 -26.07 3.63 -12.18
C ILE A 144 -25.72 2.17 -11.89
N ALA A 145 -24.44 1.89 -11.65
CA ALA A 145 -23.99 0.53 -11.36
C ALA A 145 -24.71 -0.04 -10.14
N THR A 146 -25.18 -1.28 -10.26
CA THR A 146 -25.74 -2.03 -9.13
C THR A 146 -24.64 -2.68 -8.30
N ALA A 147 -24.96 -3.13 -7.09
CA ALA A 147 -24.03 -3.92 -6.27
C ALA A 147 -23.55 -5.17 -7.03
N ASP A 148 -24.44 -5.84 -7.78
CA ASP A 148 -24.09 -6.98 -8.63
C ASP A 148 -23.10 -6.59 -9.73
N ASP A 149 -23.34 -5.47 -10.43
CA ASP A 149 -22.42 -5.00 -11.47
C ASP A 149 -21.01 -4.68 -10.93
N VAL A 150 -20.91 -4.21 -9.68
CA VAL A 150 -19.63 -3.97 -9.00
C VAL A 150 -19.00 -5.29 -8.55
N ASN A 151 -19.77 -6.20 -7.96
CA ASN A 151 -19.31 -7.53 -7.53
C ASN A 151 -18.82 -8.39 -8.71
N ASP A 152 -19.40 -8.22 -9.89
CA ASP A 152 -18.93 -8.90 -11.11
C ASP A 152 -17.53 -8.42 -11.56
N VAL A 153 -17.09 -7.25 -11.08
CA VAL A 153 -15.75 -6.70 -11.33
C VAL A 153 -14.78 -7.01 -10.21
N PHE A 154 -15.20 -6.79 -8.96
CA PHE A 154 -14.33 -6.85 -7.77
C PHE A 154 -14.43 -8.16 -6.99
N GLY A 155 -15.39 -9.02 -7.33
CA GLY A 155 -15.72 -10.24 -6.59
C GLY A 155 -16.59 -9.97 -5.36
N GLN A 156 -17.27 -11.01 -4.88
CA GLN A 156 -17.95 -10.99 -3.58
C GLN A 156 -16.93 -11.23 -2.46
N GLU A 157 -17.22 -10.74 -1.25
CA GLU A 157 -16.33 -10.95 -0.10
C GLU A 157 -16.23 -12.45 0.22
N ASP A 158 -15.01 -12.98 0.23
CA ASP A 158 -14.73 -14.38 0.51
C ASP A 158 -13.35 -14.54 1.18
N ALA A 159 -12.84 -15.78 1.27
CA ALA A 159 -11.54 -16.05 1.90
C ALA A 159 -10.35 -15.35 1.20
N THR A 160 -10.48 -14.97 -0.06
CA THR A 160 -9.44 -14.33 -0.89
C THR A 160 -9.76 -12.88 -1.25
N HIS A 161 -11.04 -12.56 -1.43
CA HIS A 161 -11.56 -11.24 -1.75
C HIS A 161 -11.86 -10.50 -0.45
N PHE A 162 -10.95 -9.60 -0.07
CA PHE A 162 -11.05 -8.84 1.17
C PHE A 162 -11.60 -7.45 0.91
N ASN A 163 -12.62 -7.07 1.68
CA ASN A 163 -13.19 -5.74 1.62
C ASN A 163 -12.17 -4.67 2.06
N VAL A 164 -12.01 -3.62 1.25
CA VAL A 164 -11.13 -2.47 1.56
C VAL A 164 -11.89 -1.16 1.80
N GLY A 165 -13.21 -1.21 1.68
CA GLY A 165 -14.15 -0.12 1.89
C GLY A 165 -15.18 -0.02 0.78
N SER A 166 -16.16 0.87 0.98
CA SER A 166 -17.17 1.19 -0.02
C SER A 166 -16.79 2.44 -0.82
N PRO A 167 -17.19 2.56 -2.10
CA PRO A 167 -17.16 3.82 -2.83
C PRO A 167 -18.06 4.84 -2.09
N LEU A 168 -17.64 6.10 -2.04
CA LEU A 168 -18.40 7.17 -1.36
C LEU A 168 -19.84 7.32 -1.87
N GLU A 169 -20.08 6.93 -3.13
CA GLU A 169 -21.35 7.10 -3.83
C GLU A 169 -22.24 5.85 -3.80
N LEU A 170 -21.69 4.71 -3.32
CA LEU A 170 -22.34 3.40 -3.28
C LEU A 170 -21.99 2.74 -1.95
N GLU A 171 -22.43 3.33 -0.83
CA GLU A 171 -22.05 2.88 0.52
C GLU A 171 -22.47 1.43 0.80
N GLU A 172 -23.59 0.99 0.22
CA GLU A 172 -24.09 -0.40 0.28
C GLU A 172 -23.20 -1.40 -0.49
N THR A 173 -22.25 -0.92 -1.31
CA THR A 173 -21.40 -1.78 -2.13
C THR A 173 -19.98 -1.84 -1.60
N GLN A 174 -19.50 -3.04 -1.33
CA GLN A 174 -18.16 -3.27 -0.84
C GLN A 174 -17.17 -3.48 -1.99
N ILE A 175 -16.03 -2.80 -1.97
CA ILE A 175 -14.93 -3.08 -2.89
C ILE A 175 -14.06 -4.16 -2.28
N ASN A 176 -14.06 -5.32 -2.93
CA ASN A 176 -13.25 -6.45 -2.52
C ASN A 176 -11.99 -6.54 -3.40
N LEU A 177 -10.84 -6.77 -2.76
CA LEU A 177 -9.58 -7.01 -3.46
C LEU A 177 -9.16 -8.46 -3.29
N ASP A 178 -8.84 -9.11 -4.41
CA ASP A 178 -8.19 -10.42 -4.41
C ASP A 178 -6.78 -10.28 -3.81
N LEU A 179 -6.66 -10.66 -2.53
CA LEU A 179 -5.42 -10.59 -1.79
C LEU A 179 -4.37 -11.55 -2.33
N ARG A 180 -4.78 -12.68 -2.93
CA ARG A 180 -3.83 -13.66 -3.48
C ARG A 180 -3.12 -13.08 -4.68
N ARG A 181 -3.86 -12.47 -5.61
CA ARG A 181 -3.28 -11.75 -6.75
C ARG A 181 -2.49 -10.52 -6.32
N LEU A 182 -2.89 -9.88 -5.21
CA LEU A 182 -2.20 -8.72 -4.66
C LEU A 182 -0.78 -9.08 -4.18
N VAL A 183 -0.62 -10.21 -3.48
CA VAL A 183 0.69 -10.64 -2.93
C VAL A 183 1.62 -11.30 -3.96
N GLU A 184 1.10 -11.68 -5.14
CA GLU A 184 1.89 -12.21 -6.25
C GLU A 184 2.72 -11.15 -6.99
N ARG A 185 2.44 -9.85 -6.76
CA ARG A 185 3.06 -8.74 -7.49
C ARG A 185 3.47 -7.62 -6.56
N SER A 186 4.39 -6.78 -7.03
CA SER A 186 4.74 -5.55 -6.31
C SER A 186 3.60 -4.54 -6.37
N VAL A 187 3.24 -3.99 -5.21
CA VAL A 187 2.17 -3.00 -5.05
C VAL A 187 2.74 -1.72 -4.48
N GLY A 188 2.28 -0.57 -4.98
CA GLY A 188 2.62 0.74 -4.43
C GLY A 188 1.37 1.48 -3.97
N VAL A 189 1.36 1.93 -2.71
CA VAL A 189 0.29 2.77 -2.14
C VAL A 189 0.77 4.22 -2.13
N PHE A 190 0.21 5.05 -3.01
CA PHE A 190 0.61 6.45 -3.19
C PHE A 190 -0.48 7.40 -2.69
N GLY A 191 -0.06 8.50 -2.07
CA GLY A 191 -0.97 9.54 -1.58
C GLY A 191 -0.22 10.70 -0.96
N LYS A 192 -0.82 11.89 -0.97
CA LYS A 192 -0.29 13.05 -0.27
C LYS A 192 -0.30 12.80 1.25
N SER A 193 0.42 13.61 2.02
CA SER A 193 0.35 13.50 3.48
C SER A 193 -1.09 13.72 3.96
N GLY A 194 -1.53 12.94 4.95
CA GLY A 194 -2.88 13.03 5.51
C GLY A 194 -4.01 12.41 4.67
N THR A 195 -3.73 11.84 3.47
CA THR A 195 -4.79 11.24 2.63
C THR A 195 -5.07 9.77 2.94
N GLY A 196 -4.70 9.28 4.13
CA GLY A 196 -5.01 7.91 4.55
C GLY A 196 -4.09 6.80 3.99
N LYS A 197 -2.89 7.12 3.48
CA LYS A 197 -1.92 6.11 2.97
C LYS A 197 -1.62 5.01 3.99
N SER A 198 -1.10 5.35 5.18
CA SER A 198 -0.77 4.37 6.22
C SER A 198 -2.01 3.61 6.68
N PHE A 199 -3.18 4.26 6.65
CA PHE A 199 -4.45 3.65 7.01
C PHE A 199 -4.87 2.55 6.01
N LEU A 200 -4.86 2.84 4.70
CA LEU A 200 -5.15 1.85 3.66
C LEU A 200 -4.13 0.71 3.68
N THR A 201 -2.83 1.02 3.78
CA THR A 201 -1.79 -0.01 3.88
C THR A 201 -2.04 -0.94 5.05
N ARG A 202 -2.42 -0.40 6.21
CA ARG A 202 -2.76 -1.23 7.38
C ARG A 202 -3.99 -2.11 7.15
N ILE A 203 -5.01 -1.62 6.45
CA ILE A 203 -6.19 -2.43 6.07
C ILE A 203 -5.77 -3.60 5.18
N LEU A 204 -4.93 -3.36 4.17
CA LEU A 204 -4.42 -4.43 3.29
C LEU A 204 -3.61 -5.46 4.07
N LEU A 205 -2.68 -5.03 4.92
CA LEU A 205 -1.88 -5.91 5.77
C LEU A 205 -2.76 -6.71 6.75
N ALA A 206 -3.78 -6.07 7.32
CA ALA A 206 -4.74 -6.73 8.20
C ALA A 206 -5.54 -7.81 7.46
N GLY A 207 -6.00 -7.53 6.24
CA GLY A 207 -6.66 -8.52 5.39
C GLY A 207 -5.77 -9.73 5.09
N ILE A 208 -4.52 -9.48 4.71
CA ILE A 208 -3.53 -10.53 4.44
C ILE A 208 -3.33 -11.45 5.66
N ILE A 209 -3.23 -10.87 6.87
CA ILE A 209 -3.05 -11.62 8.13
C ILE A 209 -4.34 -12.34 8.56
N LYS A 210 -5.50 -11.69 8.40
CA LYS A 210 -6.82 -12.25 8.72
C LYS A 210 -7.05 -13.52 7.91
N ASN A 211 -6.81 -13.44 6.59
CA ASN A 211 -7.12 -14.48 5.62
C ASN A 211 -5.97 -15.49 5.40
N ASP A 212 -4.85 -15.36 6.13
CA ASP A 212 -3.69 -16.25 6.05
C ASP A 212 -3.13 -16.42 4.62
N VAL A 213 -3.15 -15.33 3.83
CA VAL A 213 -2.74 -15.32 2.42
C VAL A 213 -1.22 -15.26 2.28
N ALA A 214 -0.57 -14.48 3.15
CA ALA A 214 0.87 -14.30 3.19
C ALA A 214 1.33 -13.85 4.58
N VAL A 215 2.62 -13.93 4.84
CA VAL A 215 3.27 -13.40 6.03
C VAL A 215 3.94 -12.08 5.68
N ASN A 216 3.79 -11.06 6.53
CA ASN A 216 4.32 -9.73 6.27
C ASN A 216 5.58 -9.45 7.08
N LEU A 217 6.63 -8.93 6.43
CA LEU A 217 7.76 -8.27 7.08
C LEU A 217 7.68 -6.77 6.82
N ILE A 218 7.36 -6.00 7.85
CA ILE A 218 7.05 -4.57 7.76
C ILE A 218 8.17 -3.74 8.38
N PHE A 219 8.80 -2.90 7.58
CA PHE A 219 9.80 -1.92 8.04
C PHE A 219 9.08 -0.64 8.53
N ASP A 220 8.79 -0.58 9.82
CA ASP A 220 7.95 0.47 10.40
C ASP A 220 8.78 1.64 10.94
N MET A 221 9.13 2.57 10.03
CA MET A 221 9.94 3.75 10.37
C MET A 221 9.21 4.73 11.29
N HIS A 222 7.89 4.85 11.16
CA HIS A 222 7.07 5.84 11.89
C HIS A 222 6.30 5.26 13.08
N ASN A 223 6.34 3.93 13.28
CA ASN A 223 5.54 3.20 14.28
C ASN A 223 4.03 3.29 13.99
N ASP A 224 3.67 3.21 12.70
CA ASP A 224 2.29 3.30 12.20
C ASP A 224 1.56 1.94 12.28
N TYR A 225 2.27 0.81 12.42
CA TYR A 225 1.67 -0.51 12.21
C TYR A 225 1.72 -1.42 13.44
N GLY A 226 2.72 -1.28 14.31
CA GLY A 226 3.00 -2.21 15.42
C GLY A 226 1.90 -2.31 16.49
N TRP A 227 1.90 -1.40 17.46
CA TRP A 227 1.06 -1.49 18.66
C TRP A 227 -0.17 -0.56 18.65
N ALA A 228 0.01 0.76 18.71
CA ALA A 228 -1.08 1.73 18.75
C ALA A 228 -0.64 3.05 18.10
N ILE A 229 -1.51 3.60 17.25
CA ILE A 229 -1.29 4.87 16.57
C ILE A 229 -2.00 5.96 17.38
N LYS A 230 -1.32 7.08 17.63
CA LYS A 230 -2.02 8.30 18.06
C LYS A 230 -2.52 9.02 16.82
N ASP A 231 -3.83 9.08 16.63
CA ASP A 231 -4.43 9.94 15.60
C ASP A 231 -4.16 11.43 15.94
N GLU A 232 -4.10 12.28 14.91
CA GLU A 232 -4.01 13.74 15.06
C GLU A 232 -5.21 14.30 15.86
N ARG A 233 -6.33 13.57 15.87
CA ARG A 233 -7.56 13.86 16.63
C ARG A 233 -7.57 13.28 18.05
N GLY A 234 -6.50 12.59 18.48
CA GLY A 234 -6.36 12.04 19.83
C GLY A 234 -7.01 10.68 20.08
N SER A 235 -7.72 10.10 19.11
CA SER A 235 -8.19 8.71 19.18
C SER A 235 -7.02 7.73 18.96
N GLN A 236 -7.01 6.60 19.67
CA GLN A 236 -6.00 5.56 19.45
C GLN A 236 -6.57 4.47 18.54
N ALA A 237 -6.07 4.42 17.30
CA ALA A 237 -6.39 3.31 16.41
C ALA A 237 -5.51 2.10 16.76
N LYS A 238 -6.11 0.90 16.80
CA LYS A 238 -5.41 -0.35 17.10
C LYS A 238 -4.35 -0.66 16.03
N GLY A 239 -3.16 -1.09 16.45
CA GLY A 239 -2.12 -1.62 15.56
C GLY A 239 -2.33 -3.11 15.26
N LEU A 240 -1.53 -3.65 14.34
CA LEU A 240 -1.65 -5.05 13.88
C LEU A 240 -1.43 -6.05 15.03
N LYS A 241 -0.51 -5.78 15.96
CA LYS A 241 -0.29 -6.66 17.13
C LYS A 241 -1.49 -6.69 18.06
N GLN A 242 -2.21 -5.57 18.21
CA GLN A 242 -3.42 -5.52 19.04
C GLN A 242 -4.60 -6.24 18.37
N LEU A 243 -4.68 -6.20 17.04
CA LEU A 243 -5.75 -6.86 16.28
C LEU A 243 -5.55 -8.37 16.18
N PHE A 244 -4.33 -8.82 15.89
CA PHE A 244 -4.07 -10.22 15.54
C PHE A 244 -3.19 -10.98 16.55
N GLY A 245 -2.81 -10.33 17.66
CA GLY A 245 -2.16 -10.96 18.81
C GLY A 245 -0.98 -11.85 18.42
N GLY A 246 -1.15 -13.17 18.58
CA GLY A 246 -0.11 -14.18 18.33
C GLY A 246 0.33 -14.33 16.87
N LYS A 247 -0.41 -13.79 15.89
CA LYS A 247 -0.04 -13.80 14.47
C LYS A 247 0.91 -12.66 14.07
N VAL A 248 1.18 -11.72 14.97
CA VAL A 248 2.07 -10.58 14.73
C VAL A 248 3.15 -10.58 15.79
N ALA A 249 4.39 -10.24 15.43
CA ALA A 249 5.50 -10.07 16.35
C ALA A 249 6.14 -8.70 16.14
N ILE A 250 6.51 -8.04 17.25
CA ILE A 250 7.18 -6.75 17.26
C ILE A 250 8.67 -6.99 17.48
N PHE A 251 9.45 -6.69 16.47
CA PHE A 251 10.91 -6.63 16.51
C PHE A 251 11.31 -5.17 16.61
N THR A 252 12.30 -4.83 17.45
CA THR A 252 12.66 -3.42 17.65
C THR A 252 14.16 -3.21 17.67
N LEU A 253 14.61 -2.11 17.06
CA LEU A 253 15.98 -1.61 17.21
C LEU A 253 16.16 -0.83 18.53
N ASP A 254 15.07 -0.50 19.22
CA ASP A 254 15.09 0.34 20.42
C ASP A 254 14.01 -0.10 21.45
N GLU A 255 14.41 -1.01 22.32
CA GLU A 255 13.54 -1.57 23.37
C GLU A 255 12.98 -0.49 24.31
N GLU A 256 13.77 0.55 24.60
CA GLU A 256 13.35 1.65 25.47
C GLU A 256 12.24 2.50 24.83
N ALA A 257 12.30 2.74 23.52
CA ALA A 257 11.23 3.44 22.80
C ALA A 257 9.93 2.63 22.80
N THR A 258 10.04 1.31 22.59
CA THR A 258 8.89 0.39 22.60
C THR A 258 8.21 0.37 23.98
N ARG A 259 9.00 0.23 25.06
CA ARG A 259 8.50 0.27 26.44
C ARG A 259 7.81 1.59 26.79
N ARG A 260 8.36 2.73 26.35
CA ARG A 260 7.75 4.07 26.58
C ARG A 260 6.37 4.21 25.96
N ARG A 261 6.04 3.44 24.93
CA ARG A 261 4.70 3.39 24.31
C ARG A 261 3.75 2.41 24.99
N GLY A 262 4.18 1.73 26.05
CA GLY A 262 3.38 0.71 26.74
C GLY A 262 3.30 -0.62 25.98
N ALA A 263 4.18 -0.84 25.00
CA ALA A 263 4.29 -2.09 24.26
C ALA A 263 5.49 -2.92 24.76
N ARG A 264 5.46 -4.24 24.50
CA ARG A 264 6.58 -5.14 24.73
C ARG A 264 7.02 -5.70 23.39
N ALA A 265 8.31 -5.59 23.08
CA ALA A 265 8.88 -6.24 21.92
C ALA A 265 8.99 -7.76 22.16
N ASP A 266 8.72 -8.53 21.11
CA ASP A 266 8.96 -9.97 21.07
C ASP A 266 10.47 -10.25 20.89
N HIS A 267 11.20 -9.34 20.22
CA HIS A 267 12.64 -9.45 20.02
C HIS A 267 13.34 -8.08 19.92
N VAL A 268 14.57 -7.98 20.43
CA VAL A 268 15.43 -6.79 20.27
C VAL A 268 16.46 -7.09 19.20
N VAL A 269 16.36 -6.38 18.07
CA VAL A 269 17.21 -6.60 16.91
C VAL A 269 18.62 -6.08 17.18
N SER A 270 19.60 -6.92 16.92
CA SER A 270 21.00 -6.53 16.86
C SER A 270 21.69 -7.13 15.65
N ILE A 271 22.67 -6.39 15.12
CA ILE A 271 23.39 -6.73 13.90
C ILE A 271 24.88 -6.70 14.23
N SER A 272 25.60 -7.75 13.85
CA SER A 272 27.04 -7.78 14.02
C SER A 272 27.73 -6.87 13.02
N TYR A 273 28.80 -6.20 13.44
CA TYR A 273 29.70 -5.51 12.50
C TYR A 273 30.24 -6.42 11.41
N GLY A 274 30.44 -7.71 11.71
CA GLY A 274 30.97 -8.66 10.73
C GLY A 274 29.99 -9.14 9.69
N GLU A 275 28.69 -8.92 9.89
CA GLU A 275 27.68 -9.33 8.91
C GLU A 275 27.36 -8.25 7.88
N ILE A 276 27.80 -7.02 8.13
CA ILE A 276 27.68 -5.89 7.19
C ILE A 276 28.69 -6.11 6.07
N GLN A 277 28.18 -6.11 4.83
CA GLN A 277 28.95 -6.29 3.61
C GLN A 277 29.26 -4.93 2.95
N PRO A 278 30.31 -4.85 2.11
CA PRO A 278 30.60 -3.63 1.34
C PRO A 278 29.41 -3.13 0.50
N GLU A 279 28.57 -4.04 -0.02
CA GLU A 279 27.33 -3.72 -0.74
C GLU A 279 26.35 -2.90 0.12
N ASP A 280 26.25 -3.23 1.42
CA ASP A 280 25.37 -2.52 2.34
C ASP A 280 25.86 -1.07 2.54
N LEU A 281 27.19 -0.84 2.49
CA LEU A 281 27.76 0.51 2.49
C LEU A 281 27.55 1.22 1.15
N ALA A 282 27.65 0.52 0.02
CA ALA A 282 27.44 1.10 -1.29
C ALA A 282 26.04 1.73 -1.42
N MET A 283 25.02 1.12 -0.82
CA MET A 283 23.67 1.66 -0.77
C MET A 283 23.54 2.92 0.12
N LEU A 284 24.50 3.16 1.01
CA LEU A 284 24.57 4.34 1.88
C LEU A 284 25.37 5.49 1.26
N LYS A 285 25.77 5.39 -0.02
CA LYS A 285 26.66 6.34 -0.70
C LYS A 285 26.21 7.79 -0.52
N THR A 286 24.95 8.09 -0.80
CA THR A 286 24.39 9.44 -0.68
C THR A 286 24.19 9.85 0.78
N THR A 287 23.58 8.99 1.60
CA THR A 287 23.19 9.33 2.97
C THR A 287 24.38 9.47 3.93
N MET A 288 25.48 8.75 3.66
CA MET A 288 26.71 8.81 4.45
C MET A 288 27.84 9.58 3.79
N ASP A 289 27.64 10.14 2.59
CA ASP A 289 28.65 10.87 1.83
C ASP A 289 29.92 10.02 1.64
N LEU A 290 29.72 8.85 1.02
CA LEU A 290 30.77 7.89 0.63
C LEU A 290 31.13 8.11 -0.84
N SER A 291 32.42 8.14 -1.17
CA SER A 291 32.88 8.17 -2.56
C SER A 291 33.03 6.75 -3.12
N ASP A 292 33.08 6.60 -4.45
CA ASP A 292 33.38 5.31 -5.08
C ASP A 292 34.69 4.72 -4.57
N SER A 293 35.72 5.57 -4.42
CA SER A 293 37.00 5.15 -3.86
C SER A 293 36.95 4.69 -2.39
N MET A 294 35.95 5.11 -1.61
CA MET A 294 35.72 4.59 -0.25
C MET A 294 35.02 3.23 -0.30
N ILE A 295 34.11 3.03 -1.26
CA ILE A 295 33.43 1.74 -1.46
C ILE A 295 34.44 0.70 -1.96
N ASP A 296 35.27 1.04 -2.94
CA ASP A 296 36.36 0.16 -3.42
C ASP A 296 37.30 -0.23 -2.27
N ALA A 297 37.66 0.74 -1.42
CA ALA A 297 38.44 0.47 -0.21
C ALA A 297 37.72 -0.49 0.74
N ALA A 298 36.41 -0.36 0.93
CA ALA A 298 35.62 -1.27 1.76
C ALA A 298 35.67 -2.71 1.23
N TYR A 299 35.58 -2.90 -0.08
CA TYR A 299 35.72 -4.22 -0.71
C TYR A 299 37.09 -4.85 -0.47
N GLU A 300 38.16 -4.07 -0.66
CA GLU A 300 39.53 -4.57 -0.45
C GLU A 300 39.80 -4.89 1.02
N ILE A 301 39.38 -4.02 1.94
CA ILE A 301 39.54 -4.24 3.39
C ILE A 301 38.73 -5.47 3.82
N HIS A 302 37.47 -5.61 3.38
CA HIS A 302 36.66 -6.78 3.68
C HIS A 302 37.29 -8.07 3.14
N LYS A 303 37.94 -8.05 1.97
CA LYS A 303 38.64 -9.21 1.43
C LYS A 303 39.77 -9.69 2.34
N VAL A 304 40.47 -8.76 2.99
CA VAL A 304 41.64 -9.03 3.85
C VAL A 304 41.24 -9.34 5.29
N TRP A 305 40.36 -8.53 5.88
CA TRP A 305 39.96 -8.62 7.29
C TRP A 305 38.67 -9.40 7.53
N LYS A 306 37.97 -9.83 6.47
CA LYS A 306 36.75 -10.66 6.55
C LYS A 306 35.74 -10.05 7.52
N GLU A 307 35.12 -10.85 8.38
CA GLU A 307 34.08 -10.45 9.33
C GLU A 307 34.59 -9.44 10.38
N GLU A 308 35.89 -9.33 10.63
CA GLU A 308 36.40 -8.36 11.59
C GLU A 308 36.57 -6.95 11.00
N TRP A 309 36.30 -6.77 9.71
CA TRP A 309 36.73 -5.58 8.97
C TRP A 309 36.19 -4.26 9.53
N ILE A 310 34.89 -4.17 9.86
CA ILE A 310 34.30 -2.94 10.41
C ILE A 310 34.78 -2.70 11.83
N ALA A 311 34.73 -3.72 12.69
CA ALA A 311 35.15 -3.58 14.09
C ALA A 311 36.62 -3.15 14.16
N ARG A 312 37.49 -3.82 13.40
CA ARG A 312 38.91 -3.48 13.30
C ARG A 312 39.13 -2.12 12.67
N LEU A 313 38.39 -1.74 11.63
CA LEU A 313 38.55 -0.42 11.00
C LEU A 313 38.15 0.72 11.95
N ILE A 314 37.09 0.56 12.74
CA ILE A 314 36.66 1.54 13.76
C ILE A 314 37.81 1.83 14.73
N ASP A 315 38.44 0.76 15.23
CA ASP A 315 39.50 0.80 16.25
C ASP A 315 40.93 0.87 15.67
N ALA A 316 41.07 0.89 14.33
CA ALA A 316 42.37 0.82 13.67
C ALA A 316 43.30 1.94 14.11
N SER A 317 44.45 1.52 14.62
CA SER A 317 45.57 2.37 15.03
C SER A 317 46.36 2.86 13.82
N ASN A 318 47.34 3.75 14.04
CA ASN A 318 48.24 4.15 12.96
C ASN A 318 49.02 2.96 12.37
N ASP A 319 49.38 1.97 13.20
CA ASP A 319 50.10 0.79 12.76
C ASP A 319 49.20 -0.10 11.88
N ASP A 320 47.92 -0.26 12.23
CA ASP A 320 46.93 -0.95 11.37
C ASP A 320 46.75 -0.24 10.03
N MET A 321 46.78 1.10 10.04
CA MET A 321 46.68 1.90 8.83
C MET A 321 47.92 1.76 7.94
N GLU A 322 49.13 1.64 8.50
CA GLU A 322 50.34 1.33 7.73
C GLU A 322 50.28 -0.08 7.12
N LEU A 323 49.84 -1.07 7.91
CA LEU A 323 49.64 -2.44 7.40
C LEU A 323 48.64 -2.47 6.23
N LEU A 324 47.53 -1.72 6.31
CA LEU A 324 46.58 -1.64 5.22
C LEU A 324 47.22 -1.10 3.93
N LYS A 325 48.13 -0.12 4.00
CA LYS A 325 48.80 0.40 2.79
C LYS A 325 49.60 -0.66 2.03
N GLU A 326 50.10 -1.67 2.73
CA GLU A 326 50.83 -2.79 2.11
C GLU A 326 49.88 -3.86 1.55
N MET A 327 48.67 -3.95 2.09
CA MET A 327 47.71 -5.02 1.77
C MET A 327 46.62 -4.63 0.77
N VAL A 328 46.28 -3.34 0.68
CA VAL A 328 45.24 -2.81 -0.21
C VAL A 328 45.82 -1.78 -1.19
N SER A 329 45.30 -1.77 -2.42
CA SER A 329 45.63 -0.79 -3.46
C SER A 329 44.88 0.54 -3.28
N ALA A 330 43.85 0.55 -2.43
CA ALA A 330 43.08 1.74 -2.12
C ALA A 330 43.95 2.88 -1.54
N SER A 331 43.63 4.12 -1.92
CA SER A 331 44.41 5.28 -1.45
C SER A 331 44.32 5.44 0.08
N PRO A 332 45.42 5.82 0.77
CA PRO A 332 45.40 6.04 2.22
C PRO A 332 44.34 7.07 2.65
N ALA A 333 44.11 8.09 1.82
CA ALA A 333 43.09 9.10 2.06
C ALA A 333 41.66 8.50 2.02
N SER A 334 41.39 7.60 1.08
CA SER A 334 40.11 6.88 0.98
C SER A 334 39.88 5.98 2.19
N VAL A 335 40.88 5.21 2.61
CA VAL A 335 40.79 4.33 3.79
C VAL A 335 40.53 5.15 5.06
N GLN A 336 41.28 6.25 5.27
CA GLN A 336 41.06 7.14 6.42
C GLN A 336 39.67 7.81 6.37
N ALA A 337 39.19 8.17 5.18
CA ALA A 337 37.85 8.73 5.03
C ALA A 337 36.77 7.70 5.36
N LEU A 338 36.91 6.48 4.85
CA LEU A 338 36.03 5.36 5.17
C LEU A 338 36.01 5.07 6.68
N GLN A 339 37.17 5.03 7.35
CA GLN A 339 37.27 4.86 8.80
C GLN A 339 36.43 5.91 9.55
N ARG A 340 36.53 7.19 9.18
CA ARG A 340 35.73 8.27 9.80
C ARG A 340 34.23 8.07 9.61
N ARG A 341 33.80 7.50 8.48
CA ARG A 341 32.39 7.24 8.18
C ARG A 341 31.86 6.05 8.95
N VAL A 342 32.60 4.94 8.95
CA VAL A 342 32.23 3.71 9.67
C VAL A 342 32.23 3.92 11.19
N ARG A 343 33.09 4.78 11.75
CA ARG A 343 33.01 5.18 13.18
C ARG A 343 31.65 5.73 13.59
N ARG A 344 30.87 6.32 12.66
CA ARG A 344 29.50 6.79 12.95
C ARG A 344 28.55 5.64 13.32
N PHE A 345 28.89 4.39 12.99
CA PHE A 345 28.12 3.21 13.38
C PHE A 345 28.07 3.00 14.89
N GLN A 346 29.05 3.53 15.64
CA GLN A 346 29.06 3.46 17.11
C GLN A 346 27.86 4.19 17.76
N ARG A 347 27.19 5.10 17.04
CA ARG A 347 25.96 5.76 17.54
C ARG A 347 24.71 4.88 17.46
N PHE A 348 24.77 3.80 16.68
CA PHE A 348 23.65 2.87 16.49
C PHE A 348 23.77 1.73 17.50
N GLY A 349 22.97 1.77 18.56
CA GLY A 349 23.01 0.77 19.63
C GLY A 349 22.57 -0.64 19.19
N PHE A 350 21.93 -0.76 18.02
CA PHE A 350 21.61 -2.06 17.42
C PHE A 350 22.82 -2.69 16.70
N LEU A 351 23.87 -1.93 16.38
CA LEU A 351 25.12 -2.48 15.84
C LEU A 351 26.05 -2.88 16.98
N LYS A 352 26.48 -4.15 16.99
CA LYS A 352 27.32 -4.69 18.06
C LYS A 352 28.50 -5.48 17.46
N PRO A 353 29.65 -5.58 18.14
CA PRO A 353 30.74 -6.45 17.69
C PRO A 353 30.33 -7.93 17.73
N ASN A 354 29.73 -8.36 18.84
CA ASN A 354 29.31 -9.75 19.08
C ASN A 354 27.90 -9.74 19.68
N PRO A 355 26.84 -9.74 18.84
CA PRO A 355 25.48 -9.93 19.32
C PRO A 355 25.30 -11.34 19.91
N LEU A 356 24.32 -11.50 20.81
CA LEU A 356 24.04 -12.79 21.46
C LEU A 356 23.31 -13.77 20.55
N ASP A 357 22.66 -13.26 19.51
CA ASP A 357 21.72 -13.95 18.66
C ASP A 357 21.72 -13.36 17.24
N ASP A 358 21.40 -14.18 16.24
CA ASP A 358 21.18 -13.75 14.86
C ASP A 358 19.73 -13.29 14.68
N SER A 359 19.54 -11.97 14.62
CA SER A 359 18.22 -11.38 14.49
C SER A 359 17.54 -11.69 13.15
N ALA A 360 18.30 -11.91 12.06
CA ALA A 360 17.72 -12.28 10.77
C ALA A 360 17.19 -13.72 10.81
N THR A 361 17.94 -14.65 11.42
CA THR A 361 17.44 -16.01 11.67
C THR A 361 16.21 -16.00 12.57
N LYS A 362 16.19 -15.18 13.64
CA LYS A 362 15.00 -15.04 14.49
C LYS A 362 13.78 -14.50 13.75
N ILE A 363 13.95 -13.54 12.84
CA ILE A 363 12.85 -13.07 11.99
C ILE A 363 12.32 -14.22 11.15
N LEU A 364 13.21 -15.00 10.53
CA LEU A 364 12.79 -16.13 9.69
C LEU A 364 12.06 -17.23 10.49
N GLU A 365 12.54 -17.57 11.70
CA GLU A 365 11.86 -18.51 12.59
C GLU A 365 10.40 -18.10 12.87
N PHE A 366 10.14 -16.80 13.02
CA PHE A 366 8.79 -16.28 13.21
C PHE A 366 7.96 -16.32 11.91
N ILE A 367 8.59 -16.02 10.78
CA ILE A 367 7.95 -16.10 9.46
C ILE A 367 7.52 -17.54 9.16
N GLU A 368 8.39 -18.53 9.39
CA GLU A 368 8.09 -19.96 9.23
C GLU A 368 6.94 -20.42 10.13
N GLN A 369 6.78 -19.80 11.30
CA GLN A 369 5.62 -20.02 12.21
C GLN A 369 4.35 -19.26 11.77
N ARG A 370 4.32 -18.72 10.54
CA ARG A 370 3.24 -17.88 10.00
C ARG A 370 2.94 -16.64 10.84
N LYS A 371 3.97 -16.03 11.44
CA LYS A 371 3.84 -14.77 12.18
C LYS A 371 4.39 -13.62 11.36
N SER A 372 3.56 -12.61 11.12
CA SER A 372 3.99 -11.35 10.52
C SER A 372 4.89 -10.59 11.49
N VAL A 373 5.95 -9.99 10.99
CA VAL A 373 6.94 -9.25 11.78
C VAL A 373 6.84 -7.77 11.47
N VAL A 374 6.65 -6.95 12.50
CA VAL A 374 6.77 -5.49 12.43
C VAL A 374 8.11 -5.10 13.04
N LEU A 375 8.99 -4.51 12.22
CA LEU A 375 10.29 -4.00 12.64
C LEU A 375 10.20 -2.51 12.96
N GLU A 376 10.21 -2.17 14.24
CA GLU A 376 10.17 -0.80 14.73
C GLU A 376 11.57 -0.18 14.83
N PHE A 377 11.72 1.02 14.27
CA PHE A 377 13.00 1.75 14.30
C PHE A 377 13.20 2.59 15.57
N GLY A 378 12.13 2.89 16.31
CA GLY A 378 12.21 3.66 17.56
C GLY A 378 12.95 5.00 17.39
N ARG A 379 13.98 5.27 18.21
CA ARG A 379 14.76 6.51 18.10
C ARG A 379 15.46 6.72 16.74
N TYR A 380 15.64 5.65 15.96
CA TYR A 380 16.32 5.69 14.67
C TYR A 380 15.38 6.01 13.50
N GLY A 381 14.08 6.22 13.73
CA GLY A 381 13.10 6.51 12.67
C GLY A 381 13.37 7.81 11.87
N ASN A 382 14.19 8.72 12.39
CA ASN A 382 14.62 9.93 11.67
C ASN A 382 16.00 9.80 11.03
N ALA A 383 16.70 8.67 11.22
CA ALA A 383 18.02 8.42 10.68
C ALA A 383 17.88 7.57 9.41
N LEU A 384 17.79 8.23 8.26
CA LEU A 384 17.64 7.57 6.96
C LEU A 384 18.75 6.54 6.70
N GLU A 385 19.97 6.81 7.15
CA GLU A 385 21.09 5.88 7.04
C GLU A 385 20.90 4.61 7.88
N ALA A 386 20.20 4.67 9.02
CA ALA A 386 19.88 3.50 9.82
C ALA A 386 18.81 2.66 9.12
N TYR A 387 17.79 3.32 8.55
CA TYR A 387 16.76 2.66 7.76
C TYR A 387 17.36 1.91 6.57
N ILE A 388 18.13 2.60 5.72
CA ILE A 388 18.73 1.99 4.53
C ILE A 388 19.67 0.83 4.92
N LEU A 389 20.50 1.01 5.96
CA LEU A 389 21.41 -0.04 6.42
C LEU A 389 20.65 -1.30 6.86
N VAL A 390 19.66 -1.13 7.75
CA VAL A 390 18.90 -2.25 8.33
C VAL A 390 18.03 -2.92 7.27
N ALA A 391 17.37 -2.15 6.41
CA ALA A 391 16.56 -2.67 5.32
C ALA A 391 17.39 -3.53 4.37
N ASN A 392 18.54 -3.02 3.91
CA ASN A 392 19.40 -3.78 3.00
C ASN A 392 19.99 -5.02 3.66
N TYR A 393 20.52 -4.89 4.89
CA TYR A 393 21.08 -6.03 5.62
C TYR A 393 20.04 -7.14 5.82
N LEU A 394 18.85 -6.78 6.35
CA LEU A 394 17.82 -7.77 6.66
C LEU A 394 17.23 -8.38 5.39
N THR A 395 16.91 -7.58 4.37
CA THR A 395 16.37 -8.12 3.10
C THR A 395 17.37 -9.06 2.44
N ARG A 396 18.67 -8.71 2.41
CA ARG A 396 19.74 -9.58 1.90
C ARG A 396 19.84 -10.89 2.67
N ARG A 397 19.93 -10.83 4.01
CA ARG A 397 20.05 -12.03 4.87
C ARG A 397 18.82 -12.92 4.76
N ILE A 398 17.62 -12.34 4.87
CA ILE A 398 16.36 -13.06 4.80
C ILE A 398 16.18 -13.68 3.42
N HIS A 399 16.49 -12.96 2.35
CA HIS A 399 16.44 -13.53 1.00
C HIS A 399 17.34 -14.76 0.87
N SER A 400 18.61 -14.70 1.30
CA SER A 400 19.52 -15.85 1.26
C SER A 400 18.95 -17.05 2.04
N LEU A 401 18.51 -16.84 3.28
CA LEU A 401 17.98 -17.91 4.11
C LEU A 401 16.65 -18.48 3.56
N TYR A 402 15.81 -17.62 2.99
CA TYR A 402 14.53 -18.01 2.40
C TYR A 402 14.72 -18.83 1.12
N VAL A 403 15.69 -18.47 0.27
CA VAL A 403 16.08 -19.27 -0.90
C VAL A 403 16.56 -20.65 -0.45
N GLU A 404 17.43 -20.73 0.56
CA GLU A 404 17.87 -22.02 1.11
C GLU A 404 16.72 -22.86 1.67
N ALA A 405 15.71 -22.22 2.27
CA ALA A 405 14.51 -22.91 2.76
C ALA A 405 13.66 -23.47 1.62
N VAL A 406 13.44 -22.68 0.56
CA VAL A 406 12.74 -23.12 -0.66
C VAL A 406 13.49 -24.27 -1.35
N GLU A 407 14.82 -24.17 -1.48
CA GLU A 407 15.66 -25.23 -2.06
C GLU A 407 15.59 -26.52 -1.23
N ARG A 408 15.57 -26.43 0.09
CA ARG A 408 15.40 -27.58 0.99
C ARG A 408 14.01 -28.22 0.89
N ALA A 409 12.99 -27.43 0.58
CA ALA A 409 11.62 -27.88 0.38
C ALA A 409 11.37 -28.47 -1.02
N MET A 410 12.33 -28.39 -1.95
CA MET A 410 12.16 -28.94 -3.30
C MET A 410 11.90 -30.46 -3.26
N GLY A 411 10.63 -30.82 -3.45
CA GLY A 411 10.15 -32.21 -3.42
C GLY A 411 9.15 -32.52 -2.29
N ASP A 412 8.90 -31.58 -1.37
CA ASP A 412 7.90 -31.70 -0.31
C ASP A 412 7.15 -30.36 -0.11
N GLU A 413 5.96 -30.24 -0.70
CA GLU A 413 5.10 -29.05 -0.58
C GLU A 413 4.76 -28.69 0.89
N ALA A 414 4.81 -29.66 1.81
CA ALA A 414 4.53 -29.39 3.23
C ALA A 414 5.65 -28.61 3.93
N MET A 415 6.85 -28.57 3.34
CA MET A 415 8.01 -27.84 3.87
C MET A 415 8.24 -26.49 3.20
N GLU A 416 7.40 -26.10 2.23
CA GLU A 416 7.56 -24.82 1.53
C GLU A 416 7.33 -23.65 2.51
N PRO A 417 8.26 -22.68 2.59
CA PRO A 417 8.08 -21.53 3.47
C PRO A 417 6.89 -20.68 3.01
N PRO A 418 6.17 -20.02 3.94
CA PRO A 418 4.96 -19.27 3.61
C PRO A 418 5.29 -18.03 2.79
N GLN A 419 4.48 -17.73 1.77
CA GLN A 419 4.58 -16.53 0.93
C GLN A 419 4.91 -15.29 1.77
N LEU A 420 6.05 -14.65 1.49
CA LEU A 420 6.55 -13.50 2.23
C LEU A 420 6.29 -12.21 1.46
N LEU A 421 5.56 -11.27 2.07
CA LEU A 421 5.41 -9.91 1.59
C LEU A 421 6.30 -8.96 2.41
N ILE A 422 7.19 -8.23 1.75
CA ILE A 422 8.03 -7.21 2.40
C ILE A 422 7.41 -5.83 2.15
N THR A 423 7.11 -5.11 3.24
CA THR A 423 6.57 -3.75 3.20
C THR A 423 7.63 -2.77 3.69
N VAL A 424 7.96 -1.78 2.85
CA VAL A 424 9.06 -0.83 3.06
C VAL A 424 8.59 0.60 3.30
#